data_AF-A0A4V1SV88-F1
#
_entry.id   AF-A0A4V1SV88-F1
#
_cell.length_a   1.000
_cell.length_b   1.000
_cell.length_c   1.000
_cell.angle_alpha   90.00
_cell.angle_beta   90.00
_cell.angle_gamma   90.00
#
_symmetry.space_group_name_H-M   'P 1'
#
loop_
_entity.id
_entity.type
_entity.pdbx_description
1 polymer ?
#
loop_
_entity_poly.entity_id
_entity_poly.type
_entity_poly.pdbx_seq_one_letter_code
_entity_poly.pdbx_strand_id
1 'polypeptide(L)'
;MSKNTWSSFQCSRESVLQRFQEKSKKAQADLTAKSTAFQREVAEYQKGAATLSADQRAATEQRLARKQQELQTYNQNASAQIQQEQGNENAKLYDKIADFLKGYAKDKGYKLILTYSKANPTVLFGDESLNVTNDVVRILNDNYKKDKK
;
A
#
# COMPACT_ATOMS: atom_id res chain seq x y z
N MET A 1 4.35 26.19 -17.88
CA MET A 1 4.64 25.12 -16.89
C MET A 1 3.74 23.92 -17.19
N SER A 2 4.35 22.80 -17.58
CA SER A 2 3.69 21.58 -18.07
C SER A 2 2.93 20.86 -16.96
N LYS A 3 1.59 20.80 -17.10
CA LYS A 3 0.67 20.05 -16.22
C LYS A 3 0.72 18.53 -16.47
N ASN A 4 1.44 18.06 -17.48
CA ASN A 4 1.34 16.68 -17.98
C ASN A 4 2.52 15.77 -17.56
N THR A 5 3.59 16.33 -16.99
CA THR A 5 4.85 15.60 -16.73
C THR A 5 4.97 15.03 -15.31
N TRP A 6 4.24 15.58 -14.34
CA TRP A 6 4.04 14.96 -13.02
C TRP A 6 3.03 13.80 -13.08
N SER A 7 2.16 13.80 -14.09
CA SER A 7 1.01 12.92 -14.21
C SER A 7 1.34 11.43 -14.41
N SER A 8 2.51 11.08 -14.97
CA SER A 8 2.89 9.68 -15.26
C SER A 8 3.70 9.00 -14.14
N PHE A 9 4.57 9.73 -13.43
CA PHE A 9 5.14 9.26 -12.15
C PHE A 9 4.07 9.24 -11.06
N GLN A 10 3.18 10.24 -11.07
CA GLN A 10 1.89 10.11 -10.39
C GLN A 10 1.17 8.87 -10.85
N CYS A 11 1.06 8.55 -12.14
CA CYS A 11 0.31 7.37 -12.59
C CYS A 11 0.87 6.03 -12.06
N SER A 12 2.19 5.82 -12.02
CA SER A 12 2.76 4.60 -11.41
C SER A 12 2.50 4.56 -9.90
N ARG A 13 2.77 5.67 -9.20
CA ARG A 13 2.48 5.83 -7.77
C ARG A 13 0.98 5.69 -7.47
N GLU A 14 0.12 6.27 -8.30
CA GLU A 14 -1.35 6.25 -8.26
C GLU A 14 -1.86 4.85 -8.57
N SER A 15 -1.23 4.09 -9.48
CA SER A 15 -1.61 2.71 -9.76
C SER A 15 -1.28 1.77 -8.59
N VAL A 16 -0.14 1.99 -7.92
CA VAL A 16 0.22 1.26 -6.68
C VAL A 16 -0.71 1.68 -5.54
N LEU A 17 -0.99 2.98 -5.40
CA LEU A 17 -1.94 3.51 -4.43
C LEU A 17 -3.37 3.02 -4.70
N GLN A 18 -3.80 2.92 -5.95
CA GLN A 18 -5.11 2.39 -6.34
C GLN A 18 -5.21 0.91 -5.99
N ARG A 19 -4.20 0.08 -6.33
CA ARG A 19 -4.18 -1.33 -5.93
C ARG A 19 -4.23 -1.49 -4.41
N PHE A 20 -3.53 -0.64 -3.68
CA PHE A 20 -3.54 -0.63 -2.22
C PHE A 20 -4.90 -0.19 -1.65
N GLN A 21 -5.51 0.86 -2.22
CA GLN A 21 -6.84 1.34 -1.85
C GLN A 21 -7.91 0.28 -2.14
N GLU A 22 -7.84 -0.40 -3.27
CA GLU A 22 -8.73 -1.50 -3.62
C GLU A 22 -8.58 -2.68 -2.66
N LYS A 23 -7.35 -3.09 -2.34
CA LYS A 23 -7.10 -4.14 -1.34
C LYS A 23 -7.61 -3.75 0.03
N SER A 24 -7.31 -2.53 0.48
CA SER A 24 -7.82 -1.97 1.75
C SER A 24 -9.34 -1.96 1.77
N LYS A 25 -9.99 -1.53 0.68
CA LYS A 25 -11.45 -1.49 0.56
C LYS A 25 -12.06 -2.89 0.58
N LYS A 26 -11.45 -3.87 -0.09
CA LYS A 26 -11.90 -5.28 -0.05
C LYS A 26 -11.74 -5.87 1.35
N ALA A 27 -10.59 -5.70 1.99
CA ALA A 27 -10.36 -6.16 3.35
C ALA A 27 -11.35 -5.54 4.34
N GLN A 28 -11.64 -4.24 4.20
CA GLN A 28 -12.63 -3.54 5.01
C GLN A 28 -14.06 -4.04 4.76
N ALA A 29 -14.43 -4.28 3.50
CA ALA A 29 -15.73 -4.82 3.14
C ALA A 29 -15.92 -6.23 3.72
N ASP A 30 -14.92 -7.09 3.58
CA ASP A 30 -14.94 -8.46 4.13
C ASP A 30 -15.03 -8.46 5.66
N LEU A 31 -14.24 -7.61 6.32
CA LEU A 31 -14.28 -7.46 7.77
C LEU A 31 -15.66 -6.96 8.24
N THR A 32 -16.24 -6.00 7.52
CA THR A 32 -17.58 -5.48 7.82
C THR A 32 -18.64 -6.57 7.66
N ALA A 33 -18.61 -7.32 6.56
CA ALA A 33 -19.53 -8.42 6.30
C ALA A 33 -19.44 -9.51 7.38
N LYS A 34 -18.23 -9.92 7.74
CA LYS A 34 -18.01 -10.92 8.80
C LYS A 34 -18.43 -10.41 10.18
N SER A 35 -18.17 -9.13 10.49
CA SER A 35 -18.60 -8.50 11.74
C SER A 35 -20.12 -8.45 11.85
N THR A 36 -20.82 -8.05 10.77
CA THR A 36 -22.29 -8.06 10.73
C THR A 36 -22.85 -9.49 10.88
N ALA A 37 -22.25 -10.48 10.23
CA ALA A 37 -22.65 -11.88 10.39
C ALA A 37 -22.46 -12.37 11.84
N PHE A 38 -21.32 -12.04 12.45
CA PHE A 38 -21.04 -12.35 13.85
C PHE A 38 -22.04 -11.69 14.81
N GLN A 39 -22.36 -10.40 14.61
CA GLN A 39 -23.36 -9.71 15.42
C GLN A 39 -24.75 -10.36 15.32
N ARG A 40 -25.14 -10.84 14.13
CA ARG A 40 -26.40 -11.58 13.94
C ARG A 40 -26.37 -12.90 14.71
N GLU A 41 -25.30 -13.67 14.60
CA GLU A 41 -25.16 -14.95 15.32
C GLU A 41 -25.19 -14.77 16.85
N VAL A 42 -24.56 -13.71 17.36
CA VAL A 42 -24.63 -13.36 18.79
C VAL A 42 -26.06 -13.00 19.20
N ALA A 43 -26.77 -12.20 18.40
CA ALA A 43 -28.15 -11.81 18.69
C ALA A 43 -29.11 -13.01 18.63
N GLU A 44 -28.93 -13.92 17.67
CA GLU A 44 -29.68 -15.18 17.56
C GLU A 44 -29.42 -16.08 18.76
N TYR A 45 -28.16 -16.23 19.18
CA TYR A 45 -27.80 -16.97 20.38
C TYR A 45 -28.48 -16.38 21.62
N GLN A 46 -28.41 -15.07 21.82
CA GLN A 46 -29.03 -14.40 22.97
C GLN A 46 -30.55 -14.62 23.02
N LYS A 47 -31.24 -14.63 21.88
CA LYS A 47 -32.68 -14.91 21.80
C LYS A 47 -33.03 -16.37 22.07
N GLY A 48 -32.21 -17.30 21.60
CA GLY A 48 -32.44 -18.75 21.71
C GLY A 48 -31.79 -19.42 22.93
N ALA A 49 -30.92 -18.72 23.68
CA ALA A 49 -30.10 -19.35 24.71
C ALA A 49 -30.93 -20.06 25.79
N ALA A 50 -32.11 -19.54 26.14
CA ALA A 50 -32.99 -20.13 27.13
C ALA A 50 -33.61 -21.48 26.71
N THR A 51 -33.65 -21.78 25.41
CA THR A 51 -34.20 -23.05 24.88
C THR A 51 -33.13 -24.12 24.63
N LEU A 52 -31.84 -23.79 24.80
CA LEU A 52 -30.72 -24.68 24.58
C LEU A 52 -30.31 -25.41 25.87
N SER A 53 -29.80 -26.65 25.73
CA SER A 53 -29.18 -27.36 26.85
C SER A 53 -27.88 -26.66 27.30
N ALA A 54 -27.39 -27.00 28.50
CA ALA A 54 -26.11 -26.47 29.01
C ALA A 54 -24.94 -26.76 28.06
N ASP A 55 -24.86 -27.98 27.54
CA ASP A 55 -23.80 -28.38 26.60
C ASP A 55 -23.88 -27.65 25.27
N GLN A 56 -25.11 -27.44 24.75
CA GLN A 56 -25.33 -26.69 23.51
C GLN A 56 -24.94 -25.21 23.66
N ARG A 57 -25.23 -24.62 24.82
CA ARG A 57 -24.81 -23.25 25.15
C ARG A 57 -23.29 -23.15 25.19
N ALA A 58 -22.62 -24.02 25.97
CA ALA A 58 -21.17 -24.02 26.09
C ALA A 58 -20.48 -24.19 24.72
N ALA A 59 -20.95 -25.11 23.88
CA ALA A 59 -20.41 -25.30 22.54
C ALA A 59 -20.62 -24.06 21.64
N THR A 60 -21.78 -23.41 21.73
CA THR A 60 -22.10 -22.20 20.96
C THR A 60 -21.25 -21.02 21.40
N GLU A 61 -21.11 -20.80 22.71
CA GLU A 61 -20.26 -19.75 23.29
C GLU A 61 -18.80 -19.93 22.89
N GLN A 62 -18.27 -21.15 22.96
CA GLN A 62 -16.91 -21.44 22.53
C GLN A 62 -16.70 -21.15 21.04
N ARG A 63 -17.69 -21.48 20.19
CA ARG A 63 -17.67 -21.15 18.77
C ARG A 63 -17.68 -19.65 18.52
N LEU A 64 -18.54 -18.90 19.23
CA LEU A 64 -18.62 -17.44 19.12
C LEU A 64 -17.30 -16.78 19.57
N ALA A 65 -16.72 -17.25 20.68
CA ALA A 65 -15.43 -16.76 21.17
C ALA A 65 -14.30 -16.99 20.16
N ARG A 66 -14.21 -18.19 19.58
CA ARG A 66 -13.25 -18.48 18.49
C ARG A 66 -13.44 -17.54 17.31
N LYS A 67 -14.69 -17.34 16.88
CA LYS A 67 -15.01 -16.46 15.75
C LYS A 67 -14.64 -15.00 16.00
N GLN A 68 -14.82 -14.51 17.23
CA GLN A 68 -14.37 -13.18 17.63
C GLN A 68 -12.84 -13.05 17.54
N GLN A 69 -12.10 -14.05 18.03
CA GLN A 69 -10.63 -14.08 17.95
C GLN A 69 -10.14 -14.15 16.50
N GLU A 70 -10.79 -14.95 15.66
CA GLU A 70 -10.51 -15.04 14.22
C GLU A 70 -10.71 -13.68 13.54
N LEU A 71 -11.79 -12.96 13.86
CA LEU A 71 -12.04 -11.62 13.31
C LEU A 71 -10.96 -10.61 13.69
N GLN A 72 -10.53 -10.63 14.96
CA GLN A 72 -9.45 -9.75 15.44
C GLN A 72 -8.12 -10.07 14.74
N THR A 73 -7.79 -11.36 14.63
CA THR A 73 -6.58 -11.84 13.95
C THR A 73 -6.60 -11.49 12.47
N TYR A 74 -7.74 -11.66 11.80
CA TYR A 74 -7.93 -11.28 10.41
C TYR A 74 -7.64 -9.79 10.19
N ASN A 75 -8.17 -8.92 11.04
CA ASN A 75 -7.94 -7.47 10.96
C ASN A 75 -6.44 -7.10 11.08
N GLN A 76 -5.77 -7.70 12.07
CA GLN A 76 -4.34 -7.47 12.32
C GLN A 76 -3.49 -7.94 11.14
N ASN A 77 -3.76 -9.15 10.63
CA ASN A 77 -3.04 -9.73 9.50
C ASN A 77 -3.27 -8.94 8.20
N ALA A 78 -4.51 -8.56 7.91
CA ALA A 78 -4.82 -7.74 6.74
C ALA A 78 -4.07 -6.40 6.79
N SER A 79 -4.07 -5.73 7.95
CA SER A 79 -3.36 -4.46 8.15
C SER A 79 -1.84 -4.62 7.99
N ALA A 80 -1.25 -5.66 8.57
CA ALA A 80 0.17 -5.94 8.47
C ALA A 80 0.60 -6.26 7.03
N GLN A 81 -0.16 -7.12 6.34
CA GLN A 81 0.12 -7.48 4.95
C GLN A 81 0.07 -6.26 4.03
N ILE A 82 -0.94 -5.42 4.20
CA ILE A 82 -1.11 -4.17 3.44
C ILE A 82 0.12 -3.25 3.63
N GLN A 83 0.58 -3.05 4.86
CA GLN A 83 1.77 -2.24 5.15
C GLN A 83 3.06 -2.87 4.55
N GLN A 84 3.22 -4.19 4.69
CA GLN A 84 4.38 -4.89 4.14
C GLN A 84 4.44 -4.80 2.62
N GLU A 85 3.32 -5.01 1.93
CA GLU A 85 3.23 -4.86 0.48
C GLU A 85 3.55 -3.43 0.04
N GLN A 86 3.05 -2.42 0.76
CA GLN A 86 3.38 -1.02 0.48
C GLN A 86 4.88 -0.74 0.62
N GLY A 87 5.50 -1.27 1.68
CA GLY A 87 6.96 -1.17 1.87
C GLY A 87 7.73 -1.82 0.72
N ASN A 88 7.34 -3.03 0.32
CA ASN A 88 7.98 -3.79 -0.75
C ASN A 88 7.84 -3.10 -2.12
N GLU A 89 6.65 -2.59 -2.46
CA GLU A 89 6.44 -1.89 -3.73
C GLU A 89 7.18 -0.54 -3.76
N ASN A 90 7.25 0.17 -2.64
CA ASN A 90 8.09 1.37 -2.53
C ASN A 90 9.58 1.02 -2.71
N ALA A 91 10.08 -0.05 -2.09
CA ALA A 91 11.46 -0.48 -2.26
C ALA A 91 11.79 -0.82 -3.71
N LYS A 92 10.93 -1.59 -4.40
CA LYS A 92 11.09 -1.90 -5.83
C LYS A 92 11.09 -0.65 -6.70
N LEU A 93 10.25 0.34 -6.39
CA LEU A 93 10.24 1.61 -7.10
C LEU A 93 11.56 2.36 -6.92
N TYR A 94 12.07 2.41 -5.68
CA TYR A 94 13.37 3.00 -5.37
C TYR A 94 14.51 2.31 -6.12
N ASP A 95 14.56 0.98 -6.10
CA ASP A 95 15.62 0.20 -6.78
C ASP A 95 15.62 0.47 -8.29
N LYS A 96 14.45 0.47 -8.93
CA LYS A 96 14.32 0.81 -10.35
C LYS A 96 14.83 2.21 -10.67
N ILE A 97 14.52 3.19 -9.82
CA ILE A 97 15.00 4.57 -9.99
C ILE A 97 16.51 4.62 -9.78
N ALA A 98 17.04 3.96 -8.75
CA ALA A 98 18.46 3.93 -8.46
C ALA A 98 19.26 3.31 -9.61
N ASP A 99 18.81 2.19 -10.16
CA ASP A 99 19.46 1.53 -11.29
C ASP A 99 19.40 2.36 -12.57
N PHE A 100 18.26 3.01 -12.84
CA PHE A 100 18.17 3.97 -13.94
C PHE A 100 19.16 5.13 -13.76
N LEU A 101 19.22 5.72 -12.56
CA LEU A 101 20.08 6.85 -12.25
C LEU A 101 21.57 6.49 -12.36
N LYS A 102 21.97 5.24 -12.06
CA LYS A 102 23.35 4.77 -12.27
C LYS A 102 23.73 4.83 -13.76
N GLY A 103 22.86 4.34 -14.64
CA GLY A 103 23.07 4.41 -16.09
C GLY A 103 23.13 5.86 -16.58
N TYR A 104 22.15 6.66 -16.20
CA TYR A 104 22.09 8.08 -16.51
C TYR A 104 23.34 8.85 -16.05
N ALA A 105 23.81 8.58 -14.83
CA ALA A 105 25.02 9.19 -14.28
C ALA A 105 26.26 8.85 -15.11
N LYS A 106 26.41 7.58 -15.53
CA LYS A 106 27.50 7.14 -16.39
C LYS A 106 27.47 7.84 -17.74
N ASP A 107 26.30 7.90 -18.38
CA ASP A 107 26.14 8.48 -19.73
C ASP A 107 26.36 10.00 -19.74
N LYS A 108 25.99 10.69 -18.66
CA LYS A 108 26.12 12.15 -18.53
C LYS A 108 27.38 12.61 -17.79
N GLY A 109 28.20 11.67 -17.30
CA GLY A 109 29.44 11.96 -16.59
C GLY A 109 29.25 12.41 -15.14
N TYR A 110 28.07 12.25 -14.55
CA TYR A 110 27.84 12.55 -13.13
C TYR A 110 28.53 11.51 -12.24
N LYS A 111 29.23 11.97 -11.21
CA LYS A 111 29.85 11.11 -10.20
C LYS A 111 28.96 10.85 -8.99
N LEU A 112 27.94 11.68 -8.80
CA LEU A 112 27.02 11.62 -7.68
C LEU A 112 25.67 12.24 -8.08
N ILE A 113 24.57 11.61 -7.65
CA ILE A 113 23.20 12.15 -7.74
C ILE A 113 22.62 12.09 -6.33
N LEU A 114 22.09 13.20 -5.83
CA LEU A 114 21.57 13.34 -4.47
C LEU A 114 20.07 13.61 -4.49
N THR A 115 19.37 13.09 -3.49
CA THR A 115 17.99 13.49 -3.21
C THR A 115 17.96 14.87 -2.58
N TYR A 116 17.04 15.71 -3.02
CA TYR A 116 16.81 17.04 -2.45
C TYR A 116 15.46 17.08 -1.75
N SER A 117 15.46 17.42 -0.45
CA SER A 117 14.26 17.56 0.36
C SER A 117 14.38 18.78 1.27
N LYS A 118 13.35 19.63 1.28
CA LYS A 118 13.29 20.79 2.19
C LYS A 118 13.04 20.39 3.65
N ALA A 119 12.46 19.20 3.89
CA ALA A 119 12.09 18.75 5.24
C ALA A 119 13.28 18.11 5.99
N ASN A 120 14.25 17.56 5.26
CA ASN A 120 15.49 17.04 5.82
C ASN A 120 16.60 17.15 4.75
N PRO A 121 17.21 18.35 4.60
CA PRO A 121 18.10 18.63 3.48
C PRO A 121 19.49 18.03 3.71
N THR A 122 19.83 17.02 2.91
CA THR A 122 21.22 16.59 2.72
C THR A 122 22.06 17.67 2.01
N VAL A 123 21.41 18.53 1.22
CA VAL A 123 22.01 19.63 0.48
C VAL A 123 21.24 20.91 0.79
N LEU A 124 21.93 21.94 1.27
CA LEU A 124 21.32 23.23 1.62
C LEU A 124 21.13 24.17 0.42
N PHE A 125 22.05 24.09 -0.55
CA PHE A 125 22.02 24.88 -1.77
C PHE A 125 22.71 24.10 -2.90
N GLY A 126 22.12 24.16 -4.09
CA GLY A 126 22.70 23.65 -5.31
C GLY A 126 22.25 24.52 -6.47
N ASP A 127 23.16 24.78 -7.40
CA ASP A 127 22.85 25.56 -8.60
C ASP A 127 21.79 24.84 -9.45
N GLU A 128 20.89 25.59 -10.09
CA GLU A 128 19.80 25.01 -10.89
C GLU A 128 20.33 24.21 -12.10
N SER A 129 21.52 24.54 -12.60
CA SER A 129 22.20 23.77 -13.65
C SER A 129 22.58 22.34 -13.22
N LEU A 130 22.64 22.07 -11.92
CA LEU A 130 22.90 20.73 -11.37
C LEU A 130 21.61 19.91 -11.21
N ASN A 131 20.44 20.51 -11.42
CA ASN A 131 19.16 19.85 -11.26
C ASN A 131 18.81 18.96 -12.47
N VAL A 132 19.05 17.66 -12.33
CA VAL A 132 18.77 16.66 -13.37
C VAL A 132 17.32 16.16 -13.37
N THR A 133 16.46 16.62 -12.44
CA THR A 133 15.12 16.05 -12.20
C THR A 133 14.27 16.04 -13.46
N ASN A 134 14.26 17.14 -14.22
CA ASN A 134 13.44 17.27 -15.42
C ASN A 134 13.87 16.30 -16.52
N ASP A 135 15.17 16.09 -16.70
CA ASP A 135 15.69 15.22 -17.75
C ASP A 135 15.49 13.74 -17.39
N VAL A 136 15.75 13.38 -16.12
CA VAL A 136 15.48 12.05 -15.56
C VAL A 136 13.99 11.68 -15.72
N VAL A 137 13.08 12.58 -15.33
CA VAL A 137 11.64 12.35 -15.45
C VAL A 137 11.22 12.14 -16.91
N ARG A 138 11.77 12.93 -17.84
CA ARG A 138 11.49 12.79 -19.27
C ARG A 138 11.88 11.40 -19.80
N ILE A 139 13.11 10.96 -19.53
CA ILE A 139 13.63 9.68 -20.04
C ILE A 139 12.86 8.50 -19.45
N LEU A 140 12.58 8.53 -18.14
CA LEU A 140 11.79 7.49 -17.47
C LEU A 140 10.38 7.38 -18.05
N ASN A 141 9.75 8.52 -18.39
CA ASN A 141 8.44 8.54 -19.04
C ASN A 141 8.47 7.96 -20.46
N ASP A 142 9.50 8.25 -21.24
CA ASP A 142 9.64 7.74 -22.60
C ASP A 142 9.91 6.23 -22.61
N ASN A 143 10.70 5.72 -21.65
CA ASN A 143 10.90 4.28 -21.48
C ASN A 143 9.60 3.56 -21.11
N TYR A 144 8.81 4.12 -20.19
CA TYR A 144 7.54 3.51 -19.79
C TYR A 144 6.50 3.44 -20.93
N LYS A 145 6.42 4.46 -21.78
CA LYS A 145 5.53 4.45 -22.96
C LYS A 145 5.91 3.37 -23.98
N LYS A 146 7.18 2.99 -24.04
CA LYS A 146 7.67 1.91 -24.90
C LYS A 146 7.36 0.54 -24.31
N ASP A 147 7.48 0.37 -23.00
CA ASP A 147 7.14 -0.89 -22.30
C ASP A 147 5.64 -1.20 -22.27
N LYS A 148 4.78 -0.19 -22.48
CA LYS A 148 3.31 -0.34 -22.57
C LYS A 148 2.78 -0.63 -23.99
N LYS A 149 3.66 -0.66 -25.00
CA LYS A 149 3.34 -1.07 -26.38
C LYS A 149 3.64 -2.54 -26.57
#